data_AF-A0A524CG04-F1
#
_entry.id   AF-A0A524CG04-F1
#
_cell.length_a   1.000
_cell.length_b   1.000
_cell.length_c   1.000
_cell.angle_alpha   90.00
_cell.angle_beta   90.00
_cell.angle_gamma   90.00
#
_symmetry.space_group_name_H-M   'P 1'
#
loop_
_entity.id
_entity.type
_entity.pdbx_description
1 polymer ?
#
loop_
_entity_poly.entity_id
_entity_poly.type
_entity_poly.pdbx_seq_one_letter_code
_entity_poly.pdbx_strand_id
1 'polypeptide(L)'
;MKKFRVINPDYEISYDKTIIDDLRFKNLDVVLSCFLCNPPKSKNEGLYYRIIKSKHGTCIQCIAFWHRQWFPYHIHDYHPFYIYLDDDKHVKFILIDDGHHYSKKIFIDKKKLGSSIRISFFLPDHGLTDRLNFGRVFKPNFIPLKPRQIINWWVINNMAQLKLRTKLVDPYKDGLIPENIPKQDSLIYRLNHISNFNLIARSENTLRYTFRDEVVCPVCNQLINSLDFIPVHKDQKSNHLYLKKEMKCKNGHQFIIKYNFQKAKIEYID
;
A
#
# COMPACT_ATOMS: atom_id res chain seq x y z
N MET A 1 6.58 31.14 16.58
CA MET A 1 5.99 30.01 15.83
C MET A 1 7.10 29.02 15.46
N LYS A 2 7.18 27.87 16.14
CA LYS A 2 8.12 26.82 15.75
C LYS A 2 7.62 26.21 14.43
N LYS A 3 8.46 26.18 13.39
CA LYS A 3 8.12 25.53 12.11
C LYS A 3 7.90 24.05 12.37
N PHE A 4 6.65 23.61 12.42
CA PHE A 4 6.30 22.21 12.55
C PHE A 4 6.85 21.42 11.36
N ARG A 5 7.49 20.29 11.64
CA ARG A 5 7.97 19.37 10.60
C ARG A 5 6.76 18.60 10.05
N VAL A 6 6.03 19.22 9.14
CA VAL A 6 5.01 18.53 8.34
C VAL A 6 5.76 17.48 7.52
N ILE A 7 5.46 16.20 7.73
CA ILE A 7 5.92 15.14 6.81
C ILE A 7 5.06 15.31 5.55
N ASN A 8 5.52 16.17 4.65
CA ASN A 8 4.93 16.29 3.33
C ASN A 8 5.47 15.10 2.51
N PRO A 9 4.61 14.21 2.01
CA PRO A 9 5.05 13.28 0.99
C PRO A 9 5.66 14.06 -0.18
N ASP A 10 6.87 13.70 -0.59
CA ASP A 10 7.59 14.29 -1.72
C ASP A 10 7.08 13.67 -3.04
N TYR A 11 5.75 13.66 -3.20
CA TYR A 11 5.07 13.09 -4.36
C TYR A 11 3.71 13.72 -4.64
N GLU A 12 3.29 13.62 -5.90
CA GLU A 12 1.97 14.00 -6.39
C GLU A 12 1.09 12.77 -6.64
N ILE A 13 -0.23 12.94 -6.49
CA ILE A 13 -1.22 11.88 -6.74
C ILE A 13 -2.04 12.24 -7.99
N SER A 14 -2.16 11.28 -8.91
CA SER A 14 -3.04 11.34 -10.08
C SER A 14 -3.98 10.12 -10.13
N TYR A 15 -5.06 10.27 -10.90
CA TYR A 15 -6.07 9.23 -11.19
C TYR A 15 -6.29 9.06 -12.69
N ASP A 16 -5.30 9.43 -13.51
CA ASP A 16 -5.36 9.30 -14.96
C ASP A 16 -5.42 7.82 -15.36
N LYS A 17 -6.63 7.37 -15.73
CA LYS A 17 -6.90 5.98 -16.10
C LYS A 17 -6.09 5.53 -17.33
N THR A 18 -5.65 6.44 -18.19
CA THR A 18 -4.85 6.11 -19.38
C THR A 18 -3.46 5.58 -19.04
N ILE A 19 -2.94 5.86 -17.84
CA ILE A 19 -1.66 5.31 -17.37
C ILE A 19 -1.79 3.85 -16.95
N ILE A 20 -2.96 3.44 -16.47
CA ILE A 20 -3.21 2.07 -16.07
C ILE A 20 -3.54 1.20 -17.27
N ASP A 21 -4.34 1.72 -18.22
CA ASP A 21 -4.69 1.05 -19.48
C ASP A 21 -5.09 -0.43 -19.33
N ASP A 22 -6.03 -0.73 -18.42
CA ASP A 22 -6.43 -2.10 -18.07
C ASP A 22 -5.26 -3.03 -17.68
N LEU A 23 -4.18 -2.44 -17.16
CA LEU A 23 -2.89 -3.05 -16.84
C LEU A 23 -2.09 -3.58 -18.05
N ARG A 24 -2.26 -2.95 -19.21
CA ARG A 24 -1.45 -3.20 -20.41
C ARG A 24 -0.40 -2.11 -20.54
N PHE A 25 0.86 -2.50 -20.51
CA PHE A 25 1.98 -1.59 -20.64
C PHE A 25 2.77 -1.95 -21.89
N LYS A 26 3.47 -0.96 -22.47
CA LYS A 26 4.27 -1.13 -23.70
C LYS A 26 5.19 -2.36 -23.69
N ASN A 27 5.72 -2.74 -22.52
CA ASN A 27 6.65 -3.84 -22.36
C ASN A 27 6.10 -5.05 -21.59
N LEU A 28 4.86 -4.98 -21.07
CA LEU A 28 4.32 -6.00 -20.18
C LEU A 28 2.81 -5.88 -20.01
N ASP A 29 2.10 -6.99 -20.20
CA ASP A 29 0.70 -7.12 -19.77
C ASP A 29 0.64 -7.73 -18.36
N VAL A 30 -0.12 -7.12 -17.44
CA VAL A 30 -0.36 -7.69 -16.12
C VAL A 30 -1.74 -8.34 -16.08
N VAL A 31 -1.77 -9.67 -15.99
CA VAL A 31 -2.98 -10.47 -15.91
C VAL A 31 -3.31 -10.76 -14.45
N LEU A 32 -4.57 -10.54 -14.05
CA LEU A 32 -5.04 -10.88 -12.70
C LEU A 32 -5.81 -12.21 -12.70
N SER A 33 -5.53 -13.05 -11.72
CA SER A 33 -6.28 -14.29 -11.47
C SER A 33 -6.58 -14.52 -10.00
N CYS A 34 -7.63 -15.28 -9.73
CA CYS A 34 -7.99 -15.74 -8.38
C CYS A 34 -7.94 -17.27 -8.32
N PHE A 35 -7.38 -17.81 -7.23
CA PHE A 35 -7.35 -19.25 -6.94
C PHE A 35 -7.88 -19.49 -5.53
N LEU A 36 -8.83 -20.43 -5.40
CA LEU A 36 -9.57 -20.73 -4.16
C LEU A 36 -10.33 -19.53 -3.55
N CYS A 37 -10.51 -18.45 -4.31
CA CYS A 37 -11.35 -17.32 -3.97
C CYS A 37 -12.11 -16.81 -5.20
N ASN A 38 -13.19 -16.06 -4.97
CA ASN A 38 -13.90 -15.38 -6.04
C ASN A 38 -13.28 -14.01 -6.33
N PRO A 39 -13.27 -13.56 -7.59
CA PRO A 39 -12.83 -12.22 -7.92
C PRO A 39 -13.76 -11.16 -7.30
N PRO A 40 -13.23 -9.95 -7.00
CA PRO A 40 -14.02 -8.86 -6.46
C PRO A 40 -15.02 -8.38 -7.54
N LYS A 41 -16.31 -8.59 -7.30
CA LYS A 41 -17.38 -8.44 -8.31
C LYS A 41 -18.61 -7.69 -7.81
N SER A 42 -18.75 -7.45 -6.52
CA SER A 42 -19.89 -6.74 -5.94
C SER A 42 -19.78 -5.23 -6.13
N LYS A 43 -20.87 -4.50 -5.87
CA LYS A 43 -20.88 -3.03 -5.85
C LYS A 43 -19.85 -2.52 -4.82
N ASN A 44 -18.93 -1.67 -5.26
CA ASN A 44 -17.78 -1.16 -4.49
C ASN A 44 -16.66 -2.19 -4.21
N GLU A 45 -16.65 -3.34 -4.87
CA GLU A 45 -15.48 -4.22 -4.95
C GLU A 45 -14.73 -3.97 -6.26
N GLY A 46 -13.42 -4.21 -6.26
CA GLY A 46 -12.60 -4.08 -7.45
C GLY A 46 -11.14 -3.82 -7.15
N LEU A 47 -10.45 -3.31 -8.16
CA LEU A 47 -9.08 -2.84 -8.03
C LEU A 47 -9.07 -1.34 -7.85
N TYR A 48 -8.76 -0.92 -6.63
CA TYR A 48 -8.62 0.48 -6.30
C TYR A 48 -7.22 0.96 -6.67
N TYR A 49 -7.09 2.14 -7.25
CA TYR A 49 -5.79 2.63 -7.71
C TYR A 49 -5.54 4.10 -7.45
N ARG A 50 -4.27 4.45 -7.29
CA ARG A 50 -3.78 5.83 -7.44
C ARG A 50 -2.38 5.81 -8.07
N ILE A 51 -2.07 6.85 -8.84
CA ILE A 51 -0.76 7.02 -9.47
C ILE A 51 0.02 8.00 -8.62
N ILE A 52 1.19 7.60 -8.15
CA ILE A 52 2.08 8.35 -7.28
C ILE A 52 3.30 8.74 -8.10
N LYS A 53 3.58 10.03 -8.22
CA LYS A 53 4.73 10.56 -8.95
C LYS A 53 5.66 11.26 -7.97
N SER A 54 6.89 10.79 -7.85
CA SER A 54 7.94 11.39 -7.02
C SER A 54 9.18 11.67 -7.86
N LYS A 55 10.19 12.31 -7.25
CA LYS A 55 11.53 12.42 -7.87
C LYS A 55 12.19 11.05 -8.17
N HIS A 56 11.68 9.98 -7.57
CA HIS A 56 12.17 8.61 -7.77
C HIS A 56 11.42 7.87 -8.89
N GLY A 57 10.41 8.49 -9.50
CA GLY A 57 9.69 7.98 -10.67
C GLY A 57 8.18 7.91 -10.49
N THR A 58 7.53 7.05 -11.26
CA THR A 58 6.08 6.82 -11.21
C THR A 58 5.76 5.44 -10.65
N CYS A 59 4.82 5.37 -9.71
CA CYS A 59 4.31 4.14 -9.12
C CYS A 59 2.78 4.12 -9.23
N ILE A 60 2.23 3.01 -9.72
CA ILE A 60 0.80 2.72 -9.62
C ILE A 60 0.61 1.88 -8.37
N GLN A 61 0.02 2.47 -7.33
CA GLN A 61 -0.42 1.73 -6.15
C GLN A 61 -1.82 1.17 -6.42
N CYS A 62 -1.93 -0.15 -6.35
CA CYS A 62 -3.15 -0.90 -6.56
C CYS A 62 -3.54 -1.59 -5.25
N ILE A 63 -4.83 -1.63 -4.93
CA ILE A 63 -5.40 -2.38 -3.80
C ILE A 63 -6.61 -3.15 -4.30
N ALA A 64 -6.48 -4.47 -4.38
CA ALA A 64 -7.64 -5.31 -4.62
C ALA A 64 -8.46 -5.39 -3.33
N PHE A 65 -9.75 -5.08 -3.43
CA PHE A 65 -10.66 -5.00 -2.28
C PHE A 65 -11.85 -5.94 -2.44
N TRP A 66 -12.09 -6.73 -1.40
CA TRP A 66 -13.25 -7.59 -1.23
C TRP A 66 -14.09 -7.10 -0.05
N HIS A 67 -15.38 -6.91 -0.25
CA HIS A 67 -16.30 -6.63 0.84
C HIS A 67 -16.45 -7.87 1.73
N ARG A 68 -16.60 -9.04 1.11
CA ARG A 68 -16.70 -10.32 1.81
C ARG A 68 -15.94 -11.41 1.06
N GLN A 69 -15.05 -12.08 1.78
CA GLN A 69 -14.35 -13.28 1.35
C GLN A 69 -14.91 -14.47 2.11
N TRP A 70 -15.18 -15.56 1.40
CA TRP A 70 -15.79 -16.76 1.98
C TRP A 70 -14.78 -17.76 2.51
N PHE A 71 -13.54 -17.80 1.98
CA PHE A 71 -12.52 -18.75 2.43
C PHE A 71 -11.08 -18.21 2.28
N PRO A 72 -10.28 -18.16 3.37
CA PRO A 72 -10.75 -18.05 4.75
C PRO A 72 -11.77 -16.90 4.91
N TYR A 73 -12.66 -17.00 5.90
CA TYR A 73 -13.71 -15.98 6.05
C TYR A 73 -13.11 -14.64 6.51
N HIS A 74 -13.21 -13.62 5.67
CA HIS A 74 -12.83 -12.26 6.02
C HIS A 74 -13.85 -11.25 5.51
N ILE A 75 -14.03 -10.19 6.28
CA ILE A 75 -14.81 -9.02 5.88
C ILE A 75 -13.81 -7.89 5.64
N HIS A 76 -13.98 -7.15 4.54
CA HIS A 76 -13.15 -6.00 4.16
C HIS A 76 -11.68 -6.35 4.05
N ASP A 77 -11.35 -7.10 3.02
CA ASP A 77 -10.00 -7.58 2.81
C ASP A 77 -9.26 -6.81 1.70
N TYR A 78 -7.96 -6.59 1.90
CA TYR A 78 -7.15 -5.65 1.13
C TYR A 78 -5.81 -6.26 0.71
N HIS A 79 -5.56 -6.27 -0.60
CA HIS A 79 -4.34 -6.81 -1.20
C HIS A 79 -3.62 -5.77 -2.04
N PRO A 80 -2.62 -5.09 -1.47
CA PRO A 80 -1.84 -4.09 -2.16
C PRO A 80 -0.78 -4.72 -3.05
N PHE A 81 -0.61 -4.14 -4.23
CA PHE A 81 0.56 -4.32 -5.07
C PHE A 81 0.91 -3.01 -5.76
N TYR A 82 2.14 -2.93 -6.24
CA TYR A 82 2.74 -1.70 -6.71
C TYR A 82 3.44 -1.97 -8.04
N ILE A 83 3.13 -1.18 -9.06
CA ILE A 83 3.77 -1.27 -10.37
C ILE A 83 4.64 -0.03 -10.53
N TYR A 84 5.95 -0.24 -10.63
CA TYR A 84 6.91 0.86 -10.79
C TYR A 84 7.24 1.03 -12.26
N LEU A 85 7.08 2.25 -12.74
CA LEU A 85 7.30 2.61 -14.13
C LEU A 85 8.61 3.42 -14.29
N ASP A 86 9.24 3.30 -15.44
CA ASP A 86 10.25 4.26 -15.92
C ASP A 86 9.59 5.49 -16.57
N ASP A 87 10.40 6.41 -17.07
CA ASP A 87 9.95 7.66 -17.67
C ASP A 87 9.18 7.42 -18.99
N ASP A 88 9.45 6.32 -19.68
CA ASP A 88 8.77 5.89 -20.91
C ASP A 88 7.48 5.10 -20.66
N LYS A 89 7.09 4.96 -19.38
CA LYS A 89 5.96 4.16 -18.87
C LYS A 89 6.15 2.64 -19.06
N HIS A 90 7.38 2.16 -19.16
CA HIS A 90 7.65 0.72 -19.06
C HIS A 90 7.66 0.25 -17.61
N VAL A 91 7.15 -0.95 -17.37
CA VAL A 91 7.21 -1.58 -16.05
C VAL A 91 8.66 -1.98 -15.75
N LYS A 92 9.25 -1.37 -14.72
CA LYS A 92 10.59 -1.72 -14.19
C LYS A 92 10.53 -2.94 -13.29
N PHE A 93 9.60 -2.92 -12.34
CA PHE A 93 9.36 -4.01 -11.41
C PHE A 93 7.97 -3.90 -10.78
N ILE A 94 7.50 -5.02 -10.24
CA ILE A 94 6.26 -5.10 -9.48
C ILE A 94 6.60 -5.53 -8.05
N LEU A 95 6.00 -4.87 -7.07
CA LEU A 95 5.99 -5.34 -5.68
C LEU A 95 4.61 -5.87 -5.33
N ILE A 96 4.57 -7.04 -4.71
CA ILE A 96 3.35 -7.58 -4.11
C ILE A 96 3.55 -7.60 -2.61
N ASP A 97 2.66 -6.93 -1.91
CA ASP A 97 2.72 -6.86 -0.46
C ASP A 97 1.60 -7.69 0.16
N ASP A 98 1.96 -8.90 0.58
CA ASP A 98 1.03 -9.82 1.26
C ASP A 98 0.59 -9.28 2.61
N GLY A 99 1.25 -8.24 3.12
CA GLY A 99 0.85 -7.49 4.30
C GLY A 99 0.98 -8.21 5.64
N HIS A 100 1.25 -9.52 5.64
CA HIS A 100 1.43 -10.30 6.86
C HIS A 100 2.91 -10.57 7.19
N HIS A 101 3.79 -10.83 6.21
CA HIS A 101 5.16 -11.27 6.51
C HIS A 101 6.28 -10.69 5.63
N TYR A 102 6.04 -10.49 4.33
CA TYR A 102 7.07 -10.08 3.38
C TYR A 102 6.45 -9.30 2.22
N SER A 103 7.31 -8.66 1.42
CA SER A 103 6.94 -8.19 0.09
C SER A 103 7.74 -8.99 -0.94
N LYS A 104 7.16 -9.20 -2.10
CA LYS A 104 7.79 -9.92 -3.21
C LYS A 104 8.12 -8.93 -4.32
N LYS A 105 9.40 -8.82 -4.69
CA LYS A 105 9.83 -7.99 -5.83
C LYS A 105 10.05 -8.83 -7.06
N ILE A 106 9.35 -8.47 -8.11
CA ILE A 106 9.39 -9.13 -9.40
C ILE A 106 10.05 -8.15 -10.37
N PHE A 107 11.30 -8.43 -10.72
CA PHE A 107 12.04 -7.67 -11.70
C PHE A 107 11.59 -8.08 -13.10
N ILE A 108 11.27 -7.10 -13.94
CA ILE A 108 10.83 -7.37 -15.32
C ILE A 108 12.08 -7.47 -16.21
N ASP A 109 12.61 -8.68 -16.35
CA ASP A 109 13.59 -9.00 -17.38
C ASP A 109 12.86 -9.53 -18.62
N LYS A 110 12.88 -8.72 -19.70
CA LYS A 110 12.26 -9.06 -21.00
C LYS A 110 12.73 -10.40 -21.55
N LYS A 111 13.94 -10.85 -21.22
CA LYS A 111 14.46 -12.15 -21.69
C LYS A 111 13.86 -13.35 -20.96
N LYS A 112 13.31 -13.16 -19.75
CA LYS A 112 12.83 -14.24 -18.89
C LYS A 112 11.32 -14.29 -18.69
N LEU A 113 10.61 -13.16 -18.78
CA LEU A 113 9.21 -13.04 -18.38
C LEU A 113 8.18 -13.00 -19.51
N GLY A 114 8.60 -13.12 -20.78
CA GLY A 114 7.68 -12.98 -21.92
C GLY A 114 7.01 -11.61 -21.97
N SER A 115 5.90 -11.48 -22.72
CA SER A 115 5.14 -10.23 -22.85
C SER A 115 4.10 -10.02 -21.74
N SER A 116 3.96 -10.96 -20.79
CA SER A 116 2.91 -10.88 -19.77
C SER A 116 3.33 -11.52 -18.45
N ILE A 117 2.88 -10.92 -17.34
CA ILE A 117 3.01 -11.45 -15.98
C ILE A 117 1.62 -11.79 -15.41
N ARG A 118 1.51 -12.85 -14.61
CA ARG A 118 0.27 -13.19 -13.92
C ARG A 118 0.38 -12.95 -12.42
N ILE A 119 -0.44 -12.04 -11.90
CA ILE A 119 -0.64 -11.83 -10.46
C ILE A 119 -1.83 -12.68 -10.00
N SER A 120 -1.55 -13.72 -9.22
CA SER A 120 -2.56 -14.63 -8.68
C SER A 120 -2.83 -14.33 -7.20
N PHE A 121 -4.07 -13.98 -6.88
CA PHE A 121 -4.54 -13.92 -5.49
C PHE A 121 -4.87 -15.36 -5.05
N PHE A 122 -4.05 -15.94 -4.16
CA PHE A 122 -4.12 -17.33 -3.71
C PHE A 122 -4.59 -17.40 -2.26
N LEU A 123 -5.89 -17.60 -2.02
CA LEU A 123 -6.48 -17.28 -0.71
C LEU A 123 -6.16 -15.81 -0.34
N PRO A 124 -7.14 -14.96 0.00
CA PRO A 124 -6.81 -13.58 0.34
C PRO A 124 -5.99 -13.38 1.64
N ASP A 125 -5.12 -14.31 2.04
CA ASP A 125 -4.02 -14.09 2.98
C ASP A 125 -2.64 -14.06 2.28
N HIS A 126 -2.52 -14.59 1.05
CA HIS A 126 -1.22 -14.81 0.40
C HIS A 126 -1.27 -14.55 -1.13
N GLY A 127 -0.47 -13.60 -1.62
CA GLY A 127 -0.21 -13.44 -3.05
C GLY A 127 0.81 -14.47 -3.53
N LEU A 128 0.46 -15.25 -4.54
CA LEU A 128 1.43 -16.08 -5.26
C LEU A 128 1.62 -15.52 -6.67
N THR A 129 2.84 -15.55 -7.20
CA THR A 129 3.07 -15.14 -8.60
C THR A 129 3.90 -16.10 -9.42
N ASP A 130 3.58 -16.08 -10.72
CA ASP A 130 4.34 -16.50 -11.90
C ASP A 130 4.85 -17.94 -12.01
N ARG A 131 4.46 -18.84 -11.12
CA ARG A 131 4.84 -20.26 -11.25
C ARG A 131 3.69 -21.25 -11.16
N LEU A 132 2.50 -20.74 -10.91
CA LEU A 132 1.28 -21.53 -10.81
C LEU A 132 0.30 -20.91 -11.80
N ASN A 133 0.22 -21.47 -13.01
CA ASN A 133 -0.77 -21.12 -14.04
C ASN A 133 -2.17 -21.65 -13.69
N PHE A 134 -2.55 -21.54 -12.42
CA PHE A 134 -3.80 -22.01 -11.87
C PHE A 134 -4.65 -20.82 -11.43
N GLY A 135 -5.97 -20.96 -11.50
CA GLY A 135 -6.92 -19.93 -11.11
C GLY A 135 -7.64 -19.28 -12.29
N ARG A 136 -8.77 -18.63 -11.97
CA ARG A 136 -9.65 -18.00 -12.95
C ARG A 136 -9.17 -16.57 -13.20
N VAL A 137 -8.82 -16.28 -14.45
CA VAL A 137 -8.53 -14.91 -14.90
C VAL A 137 -9.78 -14.06 -14.74
N PHE A 138 -9.61 -12.82 -14.29
CA PHE A 138 -10.72 -11.88 -14.18
C PHE A 138 -10.27 -10.47 -14.58
N LYS A 139 -11.22 -9.70 -15.11
CA LYS A 139 -11.06 -8.27 -15.35
C LYS A 139 -11.62 -7.52 -14.14
N PRO A 140 -10.80 -6.80 -13.36
CA PRO A 140 -11.29 -6.04 -12.22
C PRO A 140 -12.09 -4.82 -12.69
N ASN A 141 -12.97 -4.33 -11.83
CA ASN A 141 -13.43 -2.95 -11.94
C ASN A 141 -12.35 -2.00 -11.40
N PHE A 142 -11.87 -1.07 -12.23
CA PHE A 142 -10.86 -0.09 -11.81
C PHE A 142 -11.51 1.11 -11.16
N ILE A 143 -11.22 1.32 -9.87
CA ILE A 143 -11.85 2.35 -9.05
C ILE A 143 -10.78 3.33 -8.57
N PRO A 144 -10.90 4.65 -8.83
CA PRO A 144 -9.97 5.62 -8.26
C PRO A 144 -10.01 5.59 -6.73
N LEU A 145 -8.84 5.40 -6.11
CA LEU A 145 -8.64 5.44 -4.65
C LEU A 145 -8.60 6.90 -4.17
N LYS A 146 -9.75 7.57 -4.24
CA LYS A 146 -9.87 8.95 -3.74
C LYS A 146 -9.96 8.97 -2.21
N PRO A 147 -9.71 10.13 -1.57
CA PRO A 147 -9.82 10.28 -0.13
C PRO A 147 -11.11 9.71 0.46
N ARG A 148 -12.25 9.91 -0.22
CA ARG A 148 -13.56 9.41 0.23
C ARG A 148 -13.62 7.89 0.37
N GLN A 149 -12.99 7.14 -0.53
CA GLN A 149 -12.92 5.67 -0.48
C GLN A 149 -12.13 5.22 0.76
N ILE A 150 -10.98 5.85 1.00
CA ILE A 150 -10.14 5.56 2.18
C ILE A 150 -10.93 5.84 3.45
N ILE A 151 -11.68 6.94 3.50
CA ILE A 151 -12.52 7.30 4.65
C ILE A 151 -13.64 6.28 4.85
N ASN A 152 -14.35 5.90 3.77
CA ASN A 152 -15.42 4.91 3.84
C ASN A 152 -14.90 3.58 4.38
N TRP A 153 -13.69 3.18 4.01
CA TRP A 153 -13.06 1.99 4.54
C TRP A 153 -12.61 2.15 6.00
N TRP A 154 -12.14 3.34 6.37
CA TRP A 154 -11.71 3.66 7.73
C TRP A 154 -12.85 3.61 8.75
N VAL A 155 -14.05 4.01 8.37
CA VAL A 155 -15.19 4.10 9.32
C VAL A 155 -15.94 2.77 9.52
N ILE A 156 -15.55 1.70 8.83
CA ILE A 156 -16.25 0.41 8.87
C ILE A 156 -16.23 -0.20 10.27
N ASN A 157 -15.03 -0.46 10.79
CA ASN A 157 -14.78 -0.94 12.15
C ASN A 157 -13.28 -0.86 12.47
N ASN A 158 -12.92 -1.08 13.74
CA ASN A 158 -11.53 -0.99 14.21
C ASN A 158 -10.59 -2.00 13.52
N MET A 159 -11.07 -3.19 13.17
CA MET A 159 -10.26 -4.21 12.47
C MET A 159 -9.96 -3.83 11.02
N ALA A 160 -10.93 -3.25 10.31
CA ALA A 160 -10.75 -2.72 8.96
C ALA A 160 -9.75 -1.56 8.95
N GLN A 161 -9.76 -0.70 9.97
CA GLN A 161 -8.73 0.35 10.13
C GLN A 161 -7.33 -0.25 10.27
N LEU A 162 -7.17 -1.27 11.10
CA LEU A 162 -5.88 -1.94 11.31
C LEU A 162 -5.34 -2.55 10.01
N LYS A 163 -6.21 -3.21 9.22
CA LYS A 163 -5.87 -3.77 7.91
C LYS A 163 -5.52 -2.68 6.89
N LEU A 164 -6.32 -1.63 6.77
CA LEU A 164 -6.04 -0.52 5.84
C LEU A 164 -4.72 0.16 6.15
N ARG A 165 -4.45 0.38 7.45
CA ARG A 165 -3.21 1.00 7.90
C ARG A 165 -2.04 0.21 7.36
N THR A 166 -1.93 -1.10 7.60
CA THR A 166 -0.78 -1.87 7.14
C THR A 166 -0.61 -1.93 5.62
N LYS A 167 -1.63 -1.59 4.83
CA LYS A 167 -1.68 -1.79 3.38
C LYS A 167 -1.63 -0.48 2.56
N LEU A 168 -1.92 0.67 3.17
CA LEU A 168 -1.76 2.02 2.60
C LEU A 168 -0.40 2.60 2.99
N VAL A 169 0.66 2.11 2.34
CA VAL A 169 2.05 2.49 2.59
C VAL A 169 2.52 3.50 1.53
N ASP A 170 3.47 4.36 1.88
CA ASP A 170 4.25 5.14 0.92
C ASP A 170 5.13 4.22 0.06
N PRO A 171 4.92 4.14 -1.27
CA PRO A 171 5.68 3.24 -2.15
C PRO A 171 7.20 3.50 -2.17
N TYR A 172 7.64 4.73 -1.89
CA TYR A 172 9.05 5.10 -2.02
C TYR A 172 9.85 5.08 -0.72
N LYS A 173 9.25 4.64 0.39
CA LYS A 173 9.98 4.51 1.65
C LYS A 173 10.60 3.12 1.84
N ASP A 174 11.71 3.10 2.56
CA ASP A 174 12.67 1.99 2.75
C ASP A 174 12.05 0.67 3.27
N GLY A 175 10.83 0.71 3.80
CA GLY A 175 10.10 -0.47 4.27
C GLY A 175 9.44 -1.32 3.18
N LEU A 176 9.24 -0.79 1.96
CA LEU A 176 8.67 -1.52 0.81
C LEU A 176 9.73 -1.94 -0.22
N ILE A 177 10.74 -1.09 -0.41
CA ILE A 177 11.90 -1.37 -1.26
C ILE A 177 13.11 -1.41 -0.32
N PRO A 178 13.56 -2.59 0.15
CA PRO A 178 14.68 -2.65 1.06
C PRO A 178 15.94 -2.23 0.30
N GLU A 179 16.74 -1.40 0.95
CA GLU A 179 18.08 -1.06 0.46
C GLU A 179 19.13 -2.08 0.94
N ASN A 180 18.79 -2.90 1.95
CA ASN A 180 19.72 -3.84 2.58
C ASN A 180 19.58 -5.27 2.02
N ILE A 181 20.73 -5.88 1.70
CA ILE A 181 20.84 -7.29 1.33
C ILE A 181 20.51 -8.15 2.57
N PRO A 182 19.64 -9.17 2.48
CA PRO A 182 19.36 -10.07 3.60
C PRO A 182 20.64 -10.73 4.13
N LYS A 183 20.80 -10.82 5.46
CA LYS A 183 21.93 -11.54 6.08
C LYS A 183 21.97 -13.00 5.61
N GLN A 184 23.17 -13.53 5.34
CA GLN A 184 23.38 -14.84 4.71
C GLN A 184 22.78 -16.03 5.50
N ASP A 185 22.60 -15.88 6.80
CA ASP A 185 22.04 -16.88 7.71
C ASP A 185 20.50 -16.82 7.83
N SER A 186 19.88 -15.74 7.34
CA SER A 186 18.42 -15.56 7.44
C SER A 186 17.63 -16.58 6.61
N LEU A 187 16.42 -16.92 7.07
CA LEU A 187 15.48 -17.76 6.30
C LEU A 187 15.20 -17.14 4.93
N ILE A 188 15.06 -15.81 4.86
CA ILE A 188 14.80 -15.09 3.60
C ILE A 188 15.98 -15.20 2.63
N TYR A 189 17.23 -15.10 3.11
CA TYR A 189 18.40 -15.31 2.25
C TYR A 189 18.42 -16.72 1.66
N ARG A 190 18.18 -17.73 2.49
CA ARG A 190 18.10 -19.14 2.04
C ARG A 190 16.95 -19.34 1.05
N LEU A 191 15.78 -18.77 1.32
CA LEU A 191 14.64 -18.80 0.41
C LEU A 191 14.94 -18.08 -0.92
N ASN A 192 15.70 -16.98 -0.91
CA ASN A 192 16.14 -16.29 -2.14
C ASN A 192 17.11 -17.10 -3.00
N HIS A 193 17.92 -17.98 -2.39
CA HIS A 193 18.82 -18.87 -3.13
C HIS A 193 18.11 -20.01 -3.86
N ILE A 194 16.98 -20.48 -3.31
CA ILE A 194 16.18 -21.56 -3.92
C ILE A 194 15.00 -21.03 -4.76
N SER A 195 14.60 -19.78 -4.50
CA SER A 195 13.52 -19.11 -5.21
C SER A 195 14.04 -18.48 -6.49
N ASN A 196 13.14 -18.37 -7.47
CA ASN A 196 13.43 -17.65 -8.71
C ASN A 196 12.89 -16.21 -8.67
N PHE A 197 12.57 -15.73 -7.48
CA PHE A 197 12.13 -14.36 -7.22
C PHE A 197 12.76 -13.86 -5.93
N ASN A 198 13.06 -12.56 -5.89
CA ASN A 198 13.64 -11.93 -4.73
C ASN A 198 12.54 -11.63 -3.70
N LEU A 199 12.49 -12.44 -2.65
CA LEU A 199 11.84 -12.14 -1.40
C LEU A 199 12.58 -11.00 -0.69
N ILE A 200 11.80 -10.00 -0.32
CA ILE A 200 12.25 -8.88 0.46
C ILE A 200 11.90 -9.20 1.91
N ALA A 201 12.94 -9.38 2.72
CA ALA A 201 12.77 -9.38 4.16
C ALA A 201 12.27 -8.00 4.57
N ARG A 202 11.28 -7.95 5.47
CA ARG A 202 11.02 -6.72 6.20
C ARG A 202 12.32 -6.35 6.91
N SER A 203 12.79 -5.11 6.79
CA SER A 203 13.93 -4.72 7.61
C SER A 203 13.51 -4.78 9.08
N GLU A 204 14.39 -5.28 9.95
CA GLU A 204 14.15 -5.42 11.40
C GLU A 204 13.76 -4.07 12.04
N ASN A 205 14.15 -2.95 11.40
CA ASN A 205 13.92 -1.58 11.87
C ASN A 205 12.83 -0.82 11.08
N THR A 206 12.24 -1.41 10.04
CA THR A 206 11.23 -0.72 9.22
C THR A 206 9.85 -0.99 9.76
N LEU A 207 9.44 -0.11 10.66
CA LEU A 207 8.04 0.26 10.84
C LEU A 207 7.45 0.55 9.45
N ARG A 208 6.32 -0.07 9.11
CA ARG A 208 5.67 0.17 7.82
C ARG A 208 5.20 1.61 7.84
N TYR A 209 5.80 2.48 7.03
CA TYR A 209 5.35 3.87 6.87
C TYR A 209 4.00 3.95 6.19
N THR A 210 3.03 3.61 6.99
CA THR A 210 1.62 3.73 6.79
C THR A 210 1.23 4.99 7.53
N PHE A 211 -0.04 5.35 7.48
CA PHE A 211 -0.62 6.31 8.42
C PHE A 211 -0.14 6.14 9.89
N ARG A 212 0.30 4.94 10.26
CA ARG A 212 0.45 4.45 11.63
C ARG A 212 1.76 4.78 12.33
N ASP A 213 2.87 5.06 11.64
CA ASP A 213 4.16 4.77 12.28
C ASP A 213 5.04 5.97 12.66
N GLU A 214 4.70 7.20 12.25
CA GLU A 214 5.54 8.36 12.60
C GLU A 214 4.76 9.61 12.97
N VAL A 215 4.02 9.54 14.07
CA VAL A 215 3.72 10.78 14.79
C VAL A 215 4.99 11.19 15.50
N VAL A 216 5.58 12.30 15.10
CA VAL A 216 6.78 12.84 15.74
C VAL A 216 6.34 13.95 16.67
N CYS A 217 6.83 13.93 17.90
CA CYS A 217 6.60 15.05 18.80
C CYS A 217 7.16 16.34 18.15
N PRO A 218 6.33 17.37 17.93
CA PRO A 218 6.80 18.58 17.26
C PRO A 218 7.80 19.40 18.09
N VAL A 219 7.91 19.09 19.39
CA VAL A 219 8.79 19.80 20.32
C VAL A 219 10.13 19.10 20.49
N CYS A 220 10.13 17.78 20.75
CA CYS A 220 11.36 17.02 21.03
C CYS A 220 11.76 16.03 19.93
N ASN A 221 11.05 16.02 18.80
CA ASN A 221 11.32 15.15 17.64
C ASN A 221 11.34 13.65 17.96
N GLN A 222 10.74 13.24 19.08
CA GLN A 222 10.62 11.85 19.48
C GLN A 222 9.50 11.16 18.71
N LEU A 223 9.78 9.97 18.18
CA LEU A 223 8.79 9.10 17.56
C LEU A 223 7.75 8.61 18.58
N ILE A 224 6.48 8.67 18.21
CA ILE A 224 5.36 8.18 19.03
C ILE A 224 4.60 7.11 18.26
N ASN A 225 4.55 5.90 18.83
CA ASN A 225 3.73 4.82 18.32
C ASN A 225 2.26 5.11 18.63
N SER A 226 1.45 5.47 17.63
CA SER A 226 0.00 5.61 17.81
C SER A 226 -0.67 4.28 17.49
N LEU A 227 -0.72 3.37 18.46
CA LEU A 227 -1.34 2.05 18.25
C LEU A 227 -2.87 2.11 18.14
N ASP A 228 -3.51 3.23 18.51
CA ASP A 228 -4.97 3.25 18.71
C ASP A 228 -5.78 3.76 17.50
N PHE A 229 -7.08 3.48 17.61
CA PHE A 229 -8.15 4.14 16.88
C PHE A 229 -7.96 5.67 16.84
N ILE A 230 -8.21 6.27 15.67
CA ILE A 230 -8.28 7.72 15.51
C ILE A 230 -9.66 8.06 14.92
N PRO A 231 -10.47 8.87 15.63
CA PRO A 231 -11.80 9.23 15.17
C PRO A 231 -11.75 10.05 13.88
N VAL A 232 -12.77 9.87 13.04
CA VAL A 232 -13.01 10.71 11.87
C VAL A 232 -13.82 11.93 12.29
N HIS A 233 -13.32 13.10 11.93
CA HIS A 233 -13.97 14.38 12.12
C HIS A 233 -14.36 14.98 10.76
N LYS A 234 -15.32 15.90 10.80
CA LYS A 234 -15.79 16.65 9.64
C LYS A 234 -15.58 18.14 9.88
N ASP A 235 -14.90 18.79 8.96
CA ASP A 235 -14.80 20.24 8.92
C ASP A 235 -16.15 20.81 8.48
N GLN A 236 -16.78 21.60 9.34
CA GLN A 236 -18.11 22.14 9.08
C GLN A 236 -18.11 23.17 7.94
N LYS A 237 -16.99 23.87 7.71
CA LYS A 237 -16.88 24.91 6.68
C LYS A 237 -16.56 24.31 5.32
N SER A 238 -15.59 23.40 5.26
CA SER A 238 -15.14 22.82 4.00
C SER A 238 -15.81 21.50 3.65
N ASN A 239 -16.64 20.94 4.53
CA ASN A 239 -17.25 19.61 4.40
C ASN A 239 -16.21 18.48 4.26
N HIS A 240 -14.93 18.75 4.58
CA HIS A 240 -13.84 17.78 4.43
C HIS A 240 -13.71 16.91 5.68
N LEU A 241 -13.46 15.62 5.47
CA LEU A 241 -13.21 14.67 6.55
C LEU A 241 -11.71 14.62 6.87
N TYR A 242 -11.37 14.41 8.14
CA TYR A 242 -9.99 14.31 8.64
C TYR A 242 -9.92 13.40 9.87
N LEU A 243 -8.74 12.92 10.22
CA LEU A 243 -8.51 12.21 11.48
C LEU A 243 -7.91 13.18 12.49
N LYS A 244 -8.35 13.18 13.76
CA LYS A 244 -7.78 14.04 14.80
C LYS A 244 -7.55 13.25 16.09
N LYS A 245 -6.41 13.47 16.73
CA LYS A 245 -6.11 12.87 18.04
C LYS A 245 -5.20 13.77 18.87
N GLU A 246 -5.47 13.83 20.15
CA GLU A 246 -4.54 14.41 21.13
C GLU A 246 -3.46 13.39 21.48
N MET A 247 -2.21 13.83 21.45
CA MET A 247 -1.03 13.00 21.62
C MET A 247 -0.18 13.57 22.76
N LYS A 248 0.49 12.68 23.48
CA LYS A 248 1.49 13.04 24.50
C LYS A 248 2.76 12.23 24.26
N CYS A 249 3.91 12.89 24.13
CA CYS A 249 5.19 12.19 23.99
C CYS A 249 5.75 11.73 25.34
N LYS A 250 6.82 10.92 25.35
CA LYS A 250 7.43 10.44 26.59
C LYS A 250 8.01 11.57 27.44
N ASN A 251 8.38 12.68 26.81
CA ASN A 251 8.85 13.91 27.48
C ASN A 251 7.69 14.80 27.97
N GLY A 252 6.44 14.33 27.92
CA GLY A 252 5.29 15.04 28.47
C GLY A 252 4.67 16.12 27.59
N HIS A 253 5.25 16.45 26.44
CA HIS A 253 4.67 17.42 25.50
C HIS A 253 3.33 16.92 24.96
N GLN A 254 2.29 17.74 25.10
CA GLN A 254 0.98 17.52 24.52
C GLN A 254 0.87 18.26 23.19
N PHE A 255 0.19 17.65 22.22
CA PHE A 255 -0.06 18.25 20.92
C PHE A 255 -1.20 17.53 20.21
N ILE A 256 -1.77 18.16 19.20
CA ILE A 256 -2.86 17.59 18.42
C ILE A 256 -2.36 17.25 17.02
N ILE A 257 -2.62 16.01 16.58
CA ILE A 257 -2.42 15.62 15.19
C ILE A 257 -3.73 15.70 14.43
N LYS A 258 -3.65 16.12 13.16
CA LYS A 258 -4.71 16.08 12.18
C LYS A 258 -4.21 15.43 10.90
N TYR A 259 -4.80 14.33 10.46
CA TYR A 259 -4.49 13.79 9.15
C TYR A 259 -5.46 14.28 8.10
N ASN A 260 -4.89 14.88 7.06
CA ASN A 260 -5.60 15.39 5.91
C ASN A 260 -5.62 14.31 4.82
N PHE A 261 -6.78 13.68 4.60
CA PHE A 261 -6.92 12.65 3.57
C PHE A 261 -6.68 13.16 2.15
N GLN A 262 -6.94 14.44 1.85
CA GLN A 262 -6.73 15.01 0.52
C GLN A 262 -5.25 15.17 0.20
N LYS A 263 -4.49 15.63 1.18
CA LYS A 263 -3.04 15.82 1.06
C LYS A 263 -2.23 14.58 1.44
N ALA A 264 -2.90 13.53 1.89
CA ALA A 264 -2.30 12.31 2.43
C ALA A 264 -1.19 12.58 3.47
N LYS A 265 -1.40 13.51 4.42
CA LYS A 265 -0.37 13.96 5.36
C LYS A 265 -0.87 14.25 6.77
N ILE A 266 0.05 14.19 7.75
CA ILE A 266 -0.18 14.63 9.13
C ILE A 266 0.14 16.14 9.25
N GLU A 267 -0.80 16.88 9.81
CA GLU A 267 -0.72 18.30 10.17
C GLU A 267 -0.73 18.39 11.71
N TYR A 268 0.09 19.26 12.29
CA TYR A 268 0.12 19.51 13.74
C TYR A 268 -0.69 20.77 14.03
N ILE A 269 -1.56 20.70 15.04
CA ILE A 269 -2.36 21.83 15.49
C ILE A 269 -1.82 22.25 16.86
N ASP A 270 -1.55 23.56 16.99
CA ASP A 270 -1.26 24.23 18.26
C ASP A 270 -2.46 24.19 19.22
#